data_AF-A0A9P7A012-F1
#
_entry.id   AF-A0A9P7A012-F1
#
_cell.length_a   1.000
_cell.length_b   1.000
_cell.length_c   1.000
_cell.angle_alpha   90.00
_cell.angle_beta   90.00
_cell.angle_gamma   90.00
#
_symmetry.space_group_name_H-M   'P 1'
#
loop_
_entity.id
_entity.type
_entity.pdbx_description
1 polymer ?
#
loop_
_entity_poly.entity_id
_entity_poly.type
_entity_poly.pdbx_seq_one_letter_code
_entity_poly.pdbx_strand_id
1 'polypeptide(L)'
;WTPLAHPEGALYYYDSTCRIYTDADLSKPSTLSAIEAFADQLYNDAQTNTNVDITSETELVIEDIDESTCGYYFVERDTRCIFWLEKFDAQTLFENIRRVRNMGHIKYAIEAQYWIHCELFPHENRVTPVVLEELKQMIMHAAAVTITSVTSVAPFERDELEKMLNLVMNIEGSSGKGLRTRSRLLMFSMTGTLEGQFTHTRCVVARFMSEFIKAKFFNFCGQPGARLDSDQTIYFKDHEHQSLLFIVASLLLFGAPRTHQEELKMIWVDRIINRVLWNQFIGKLNDEWAGLALSATVILNANVAFLAIPSVQDIARLLSYLSVACSIAVVLLVLLLVRQNQKRDCERAVTLLASVSQSFFGMEMLAITYSLPYGLLMWALLCFAAAFGNLIFGTGSQWMSGAVGFAGSLVVCFVVLVARIGRH
;
A
#
# COMPACT_ATOMS: atom_id res chain seq x y z
N TRP A 1 21.56 29.80 17.63
CA TRP A 1 20.16 29.35 17.50
C TRP A 1 19.22 30.40 16.90
N THR A 2 18.49 30.01 15.86
CA THR A 2 17.43 30.77 15.21
C THR A 2 16.15 29.92 15.19
N PRO A 3 15.00 30.43 15.70
CA PRO A 3 13.73 29.71 15.63
C PRO A 3 13.18 29.74 14.21
N LEU A 4 12.71 28.59 13.72
CA LEU A 4 12.19 28.40 12.38
C LEU A 4 10.88 27.62 12.43
N ALA A 5 9.96 27.96 11.53
CA ALA A 5 8.69 27.28 11.39
C ALA A 5 8.72 26.35 10.17
N HIS A 6 8.45 25.06 10.40
CA HIS A 6 8.23 24.10 9.33
C HIS A 6 6.94 24.47 8.57
N PRO A 7 6.85 24.22 7.25
CA PRO A 7 5.63 24.40 6.47
C PRO A 7 4.34 23.82 7.05
N GLU A 8 4.46 22.76 7.85
CA GLU A 8 3.33 22.10 8.52
C GLU A 8 3.07 22.63 9.94
N GLY A 9 3.85 23.61 10.40
CA GLY A 9 3.64 24.34 11.66
C GLY A 9 4.55 23.96 12.82
N ALA A 10 5.38 22.93 12.69
CA ALA A 10 6.33 22.54 13.74
C ALA A 10 7.41 23.62 13.96
N LEU A 11 7.70 23.93 15.22
CA LEU A 11 8.82 24.80 15.60
C LEU A 11 10.09 23.95 15.70
N TYR A 12 11.16 24.41 15.07
CA TYR A 12 12.50 23.86 15.25
C TYR A 12 13.51 25.01 15.32
N TYR A 13 14.69 24.70 15.83
CA TYR A 13 15.78 25.64 15.97
C TYR A 13 16.95 25.22 15.09
N TYR A 14 17.60 26.21 14.50
CA TYR A 14 18.80 26.00 13.68
C TYR A 14 19.95 26.86 14.19
N ASP A 15 21.12 26.28 14.36
CA ASP A 15 22.35 27.00 14.63
C ASP A 15 23.23 27.05 13.37
N SER A 16 23.37 28.22 12.76
CA SER A 16 24.12 28.39 11.50
C SER A 16 25.63 28.34 11.68
N THR A 17 26.13 28.55 12.90
CA THR A 17 27.57 28.46 13.19
C THR A 17 28.04 27.02 13.23
N CYS A 18 27.32 26.15 13.93
CA CYS A 18 27.69 24.75 14.08
C CYS A 18 26.86 23.80 13.20
N ARG A 19 25.93 24.33 12.39
CA ARG A 19 25.00 23.59 11.52
C ARG A 19 24.19 22.54 12.26
N ILE A 20 23.61 22.94 13.39
CA ILE A 20 22.86 22.05 14.27
C ILE A 20 21.37 22.32 14.13
N TYR A 21 20.57 21.27 13.97
CA TYR A 21 19.12 21.31 14.09
C TYR A 21 18.64 20.64 15.37
N THR A 22 17.58 21.17 15.95
CA THR A 22 16.86 20.52 17.04
C THR A 22 15.41 20.97 17.04
N ASP A 23 14.48 20.07 17.37
CA ASP A 23 13.08 20.38 17.65
C ASP A 23 12.80 20.58 19.15
N ALA A 24 13.83 20.47 19.99
CA ALA A 24 13.74 20.69 21.42
C ALA A 24 13.35 22.14 21.76
N ASP A 25 12.60 22.32 22.83
CA ASP A 25 12.15 23.63 23.29
C ASP A 25 13.29 24.43 23.95
N LEU A 26 14.05 25.16 23.12
CA LEU A 26 15.17 26.00 23.57
C LEU A 26 14.74 27.24 24.38
N SER A 27 13.43 27.47 24.59
CA SER A 27 12.98 28.50 25.53
C SER A 27 13.34 28.15 26.98
N LYS A 28 13.57 26.87 27.26
CA LYS A 28 14.04 26.36 28.56
C LYS A 28 15.57 26.42 28.62
N PRO A 29 16.16 27.20 29.55
CA PRO A 29 17.62 27.33 29.65
C PRO A 29 18.34 26.00 29.95
N SER A 30 17.68 25.07 30.64
CA SER A 30 18.21 23.74 30.92
C SER A 30 18.34 22.90 29.65
N THR A 31 17.31 22.90 28.80
CA THR A 31 17.31 22.20 27.51
C THR A 31 18.36 22.80 26.57
N LEU A 32 18.44 24.14 26.49
CA LEU A 32 19.48 24.82 25.71
C LEU A 32 20.89 24.39 26.12
N SER A 33 21.18 24.43 27.43
CA SER A 33 22.50 24.05 27.95
C SER A 33 22.81 22.58 27.70
N ALA A 34 21.81 21.70 27.78
CA ALA A 34 21.97 20.27 27.50
C ALA A 34 22.27 20.02 26.01
N ILE A 35 21.51 20.64 25.10
CA ILE A 35 21.71 20.51 23.64
C ILE A 35 23.11 21.02 23.24
N GLU A 36 23.55 22.16 23.78
CA GLU A 36 24.88 22.70 23.51
C GLU A 36 25.98 21.77 24.03
N ALA A 37 25.83 21.23 25.25
CA ALA A 37 26.78 20.28 25.82
C ALA A 37 26.86 18.96 25.00
N PHE A 38 25.71 18.43 24.56
CA PHE A 38 25.68 17.25 23.70
C PHE A 38 26.30 17.51 22.34
N ALA A 39 26.03 18.67 21.73
CA ALA A 39 26.63 19.05 20.46
C ALA A 39 28.16 19.12 20.55
N ASP A 40 28.69 19.79 21.58
CA ASP A 40 30.14 19.88 21.81
C ASP A 40 30.75 18.50 22.01
N GLN A 41 30.11 17.63 22.79
CA GLN A 41 30.57 16.27 23.01
C GLN A 41 30.62 15.48 21.69
N LEU A 42 29.52 15.47 20.93
CA LEU A 42 29.41 14.71 19.68
C LEU A 42 30.40 15.18 18.62
N TYR A 43 30.64 16.48 18.49
CA TYR A 43 31.65 17.00 17.57
C TYR A 43 33.07 16.63 18.01
N ASN A 44 33.37 16.69 19.31
CA ASN A 44 34.66 16.24 19.83
C ASN A 44 34.88 14.74 19.58
N ASP A 45 33.88 13.91 19.89
CA ASP A 45 33.93 12.47 19.70
C ASP A 45 34.13 12.13 18.21
N ALA A 46 33.43 12.82 17.32
CA ALA A 46 33.60 12.62 15.89
C ALA A 46 34.98 13.04 15.37
N GLN A 47 35.54 14.16 15.84
CA GLN A 47 36.90 14.58 15.47
C GLN A 47 37.98 13.58 15.93
N THR A 48 37.75 12.89 17.05
CA THR A 48 38.68 11.86 17.53
C THR A 48 38.53 10.52 16.79
N ASN A 49 37.42 10.32 16.08
CA ASN A 49 37.11 9.08 15.39
C ASN A 49 37.73 9.04 13.99
N THR A 50 38.85 8.33 13.86
CA THR A 50 39.55 8.13 12.58
C THR A 50 38.76 7.44 11.45
N ASN A 51 37.58 6.88 11.73
CA ASN A 51 36.73 6.23 10.74
C ASN A 51 35.65 7.15 10.14
N VAL A 52 35.54 8.40 10.61
CA VAL A 52 34.50 9.34 10.20
C VAL A 52 35.17 10.62 9.71
N ASP A 53 34.96 10.95 8.44
CA ASP A 53 35.38 12.23 7.88
C ASP A 53 34.24 13.24 8.06
N ILE A 54 34.27 14.02 9.14
CA ILE A 54 33.40 15.20 9.26
C ILE A 54 33.92 16.30 8.34
N THR A 55 33.06 16.73 7.41
CA THR A 55 33.33 17.87 6.53
C THR A 55 32.78 19.15 7.15
N SER A 56 33.16 20.32 6.60
CA SER A 56 32.55 21.60 6.99
C SER A 56 31.07 21.72 6.59
N GLU A 57 30.57 20.76 5.83
CA GLU A 57 29.19 20.72 5.33
C GLU A 57 28.30 19.73 6.09
N THR A 58 28.88 18.91 6.98
CA THR A 58 28.15 17.95 7.80
C THR A 58 27.19 18.69 8.74
N GLU A 59 25.94 18.25 8.78
CA GLU A 59 24.93 18.77 9.70
C GLU A 59 24.72 17.79 10.86
N LEU A 60 24.34 18.32 12.01
CA LEU A 60 24.02 17.54 13.20
C LEU A 60 22.57 17.79 13.59
N VAL A 61 21.83 16.73 13.88
CA VAL A 61 20.50 16.83 14.49
C VAL A 61 20.56 16.25 15.89
N ILE A 62 20.01 16.96 16.87
CA ILE A 62 19.90 16.51 18.26
C ILE A 62 18.44 16.58 18.70
N GLU A 63 17.93 15.47 19.20
CA GLU A 63 16.60 15.28 19.77
C GLU A 63 16.72 15.12 21.29
N ASP A 64 15.92 15.88 22.03
CA ASP A 64 15.84 15.79 23.49
C ASP A 64 14.91 14.63 23.87
N ILE A 65 15.48 13.49 24.32
CA ILE A 65 14.71 12.30 24.71
C ILE A 65 14.37 12.35 26.20
N ASP A 66 15.40 12.49 27.06
CA ASP A 66 15.26 12.65 28.50
C ASP A 66 16.40 13.51 29.09
N GLU A 67 16.35 13.78 30.40
CA GLU A 67 17.32 14.66 31.09
C GLU A 67 18.80 14.19 30.98
N SER A 68 19.05 12.95 30.53
CA SER A 68 20.37 12.33 30.49
C SER A 68 20.77 11.71 29.15
N THR A 69 19.83 11.59 28.21
CA THR A 69 20.03 10.95 26.92
C THR A 69 19.45 11.80 25.80
N CYS A 70 20.22 11.95 24.73
CA CYS A 70 19.77 12.58 23.50
C CYS A 70 19.74 11.55 22.37
N GLY A 71 18.78 11.73 21.47
CA GLY A 71 18.84 11.17 20.14
C GLY A 71 19.70 12.09 19.28
N TYR A 72 20.49 11.53 18.37
CA TYR A 72 21.19 12.35 17.40
C TYR A 72 21.41 11.59 16.11
N TYR A 73 21.73 12.31 15.03
CA TYR A 73 22.34 11.75 13.84
C TYR A 73 23.10 12.85 13.09
N PHE A 74 24.16 12.46 12.40
CA PHE A 74 24.87 13.31 11.47
C PHE A 74 24.33 13.14 10.05
N VAL A 75 24.46 14.18 9.24
CA VAL A 75 23.97 14.22 7.85
C VAL A 75 25.12 14.64 6.95
N GLU A 76 25.37 13.83 5.92
CA GLU A 76 26.31 14.17 4.85
C GLU A 76 25.53 14.40 3.54
N ARG A 77 25.60 15.62 3.03
CA ARG A 77 24.76 16.10 1.94
C ARG A 77 25.23 15.56 0.60
N ASP A 78 26.54 15.47 0.39
CA ASP A 78 27.12 15.07 -0.90
C ASP A 78 26.81 13.61 -1.23
N THR A 79 26.84 12.75 -0.22
CA THR A 79 26.51 11.33 -0.34
C THR A 79 25.04 11.00 -0.05
N ARG A 80 24.22 12.02 0.28
CA ARG A 80 22.81 11.88 0.65
C ARG A 80 22.59 10.81 1.71
N CYS A 81 23.37 10.83 2.78
CA CYS A 81 23.31 9.83 3.82
C CYS A 81 23.22 10.45 5.21
N ILE A 82 22.71 9.65 6.15
CA ILE A 82 22.77 9.93 7.57
C ILE A 82 23.59 8.86 8.27
N PHE A 83 24.22 9.20 9.37
CA PHE A 83 25.05 8.27 10.12
C PHE A 83 25.12 8.62 11.62
N TRP A 84 25.60 7.65 12.40
CA TRP A 84 25.84 7.76 13.84
C TRP A 84 27.31 7.44 14.11
N LEU A 85 27.85 7.96 15.21
CA LEU A 85 29.20 7.62 15.65
C LEU A 85 29.22 6.24 16.32
N GLU A 86 28.17 5.89 17.06
CA GLU A 86 28.03 4.55 17.63
C GLU A 86 27.48 3.53 16.64
N LYS A 87 27.60 2.26 17.01
CA LYS A 87 26.95 1.16 16.29
C LYS A 87 25.43 1.30 16.41
N PHE A 88 24.80 1.70 15.31
CA PHE A 88 23.36 1.79 15.19
C PHE A 88 22.73 0.47 14.73
N ASP A 89 21.63 0.05 15.36
CA ASP A 89 20.85 -1.09 14.89
C ASP A 89 19.92 -0.68 13.74
N ALA A 90 20.43 -0.85 12.53
CA ALA A 90 19.73 -0.53 11.30
C ALA A 90 18.47 -1.39 11.04
N GLN A 91 18.19 -2.43 11.84
CA GLN A 91 16.94 -3.20 11.70
C GLN A 91 15.69 -2.33 11.84
N THR A 92 15.78 -1.27 12.64
CA THR A 92 14.72 -0.26 12.79
C THR A 92 14.37 0.44 11.48
N LEU A 93 15.33 0.58 10.56
CA LEU A 93 15.15 1.19 9.24
C LEU A 93 14.67 0.21 8.18
N PHE A 94 14.72 -1.10 8.44
CA PHE A 94 14.42 -2.13 7.46
C PHE A 94 12.95 -2.57 7.46
N GLU A 95 12.14 -2.01 8.35
CA GLU A 95 10.71 -2.32 8.52
C GLU A 95 10.46 -3.85 8.54
N ASN A 96 9.59 -4.35 7.66
CA ASN A 96 9.24 -5.78 7.55
C ASN A 96 10.11 -6.56 6.55
N ILE A 97 11.16 -5.94 5.98
CA ILE A 97 12.00 -6.58 4.98
C ILE A 97 12.95 -7.59 5.65
N ARG A 98 12.96 -8.82 5.14
CA ARG A 98 13.85 -9.88 5.62
C ARG A 98 15.18 -9.89 4.87
N ARG A 99 16.22 -10.39 5.55
CA ARG A 99 17.54 -10.73 4.96
C ARG A 99 18.24 -9.55 4.27
N VAL A 100 18.06 -8.34 4.77
CA VAL A 100 18.88 -7.19 4.37
C VAL A 100 20.30 -7.41 4.87
N ARG A 101 21.24 -7.72 3.96
CA ARG A 101 22.64 -8.02 4.28
C ARG A 101 23.66 -7.25 3.45
N ASN A 102 23.26 -6.74 2.29
CA ASN A 102 24.18 -6.05 1.38
C ASN A 102 24.12 -4.54 1.59
N MET A 103 25.27 -3.91 1.83
CA MET A 103 25.40 -2.46 1.99
C MET A 103 24.89 -1.68 0.77
N GLY A 104 25.05 -2.24 -0.43
CA GLY A 104 24.55 -1.63 -1.67
C GLY A 104 23.03 -1.51 -1.74
N HIS A 105 22.31 -2.28 -0.93
CA HIS A 105 20.86 -2.19 -0.77
C HIS A 105 20.46 -1.29 0.40
N ILE A 106 21.15 -1.46 1.54
CA ILE A 106 20.99 -0.63 2.75
C ILE A 106 21.16 0.86 2.44
N LYS A 107 22.04 1.22 1.49
CA LYS A 107 22.22 2.62 1.07
C LYS A 107 20.91 3.32 0.73
N TYR A 108 19.93 2.62 0.13
CA TYR A 108 18.64 3.22 -0.23
C TYR A 108 17.77 3.46 1.00
N ALA A 109 17.83 2.59 2.02
CA ALA A 109 17.14 2.85 3.29
C ALA A 109 17.72 4.11 3.96
N ILE A 110 19.04 4.26 3.97
CA ILE A 110 19.72 5.44 4.53
C ILE A 110 19.43 6.70 3.71
N GLU A 111 19.48 6.63 2.38
CA GLU A 111 19.15 7.76 1.50
C GLU A 111 17.69 8.19 1.67
N ALA A 112 16.76 7.25 1.87
CA ALA A 112 15.37 7.59 2.20
C ALA A 112 15.27 8.39 3.51
N GLN A 113 16.04 8.05 4.54
CA GLN A 113 16.10 8.82 5.79
C GLN A 113 16.74 10.19 5.59
N TYR A 114 17.75 10.32 4.73
CA TYR A 114 18.28 11.62 4.34
C TYR A 114 17.19 12.52 3.73
N TRP A 115 16.35 11.99 2.85
CA TRP A 115 15.23 12.75 2.29
C TRP A 115 14.15 13.07 3.33
N ILE A 116 13.95 12.22 4.35
CA ILE A 116 13.07 12.55 5.49
C ILE A 116 13.67 13.69 6.32
N HIS A 117 14.98 13.67 6.60
CA HIS A 117 15.68 14.79 7.24
C HIS A 117 15.47 16.10 6.47
N CYS A 118 15.63 16.04 5.14
CA CYS A 118 15.40 17.18 4.24
C CYS A 118 13.96 17.72 4.29
N GLU A 119 13.00 16.84 4.53
CA GLU A 119 11.60 17.19 4.71
C GLU A 119 11.37 17.87 6.07
N LEU A 120 11.91 17.30 7.15
CA LEU A 120 11.78 17.79 8.53
C LEU A 120 12.49 19.13 8.75
N PHE A 121 13.69 19.29 8.20
CA PHE A 121 14.57 20.45 8.37
C PHE A 121 14.90 21.14 7.04
N PRO A 122 13.90 21.74 6.36
CA PRO A 122 14.04 22.27 5.01
C PRO A 122 14.82 23.60 4.88
N HIS A 123 15.44 24.11 5.96
CA HIS A 123 15.96 25.49 6.02
C HIS A 123 17.19 25.75 5.14
N GLU A 124 18.24 24.92 5.21
CA GLU A 124 19.42 25.09 4.37
C GLU A 124 19.42 24.21 3.13
N ASN A 125 18.56 23.18 3.09
CA ASN A 125 18.62 22.21 2.02
C ASN A 125 18.31 22.83 0.65
N ARG A 126 19.30 22.86 -0.23
CA ARG A 126 19.17 23.41 -1.58
C ARG A 126 18.70 22.32 -2.52
N VAL A 127 17.42 22.38 -2.91
CA VAL A 127 16.95 21.62 -4.07
C VAL A 127 17.68 22.14 -5.30
N THR A 128 18.61 21.34 -5.81
CA THR A 128 19.35 21.65 -7.03
C THR A 128 18.51 21.30 -8.27
N PRO A 129 18.76 21.95 -9.42
CA PRO A 129 18.12 21.56 -10.68
C PRO A 129 18.33 20.09 -11.04
N VAL A 130 19.48 19.51 -10.64
CA VAL A 130 19.82 18.11 -10.86
C VAL A 130 18.86 17.19 -10.10
N VAL A 131 18.59 17.49 -8.83
CA VAL A 131 17.62 16.72 -8.01
C VAL A 131 16.21 16.82 -8.57
N LEU A 132 15.81 18.02 -9.01
CA LEU A 132 14.47 18.20 -9.57
C LEU A 132 14.29 17.42 -10.89
N GLU A 133 15.31 17.43 -11.76
CA GLU A 133 15.29 16.65 -12.99
C GLU A 133 15.37 15.14 -12.70
N GLU A 134 16.18 14.71 -11.71
CA GLU A 134 16.22 13.32 -11.26
C GLU A 134 14.83 12.84 -10.82
N LEU A 135 14.13 13.62 -9.98
CA LEU A 135 12.77 13.31 -9.54
C LEU A 135 11.79 13.21 -10.70
N LYS A 136 11.84 14.17 -11.64
CA LYS A 136 11.01 14.18 -12.84
C LYS A 136 11.22 12.94 -13.70
N GLN A 137 12.47 12.53 -13.92
CA GLN A 137 12.79 11.31 -14.67
C GLN A 137 12.30 10.05 -13.95
N MET A 138 12.40 9.99 -12.61
CA MET A 138 11.84 8.88 -11.84
C MET A 138 10.32 8.77 -11.98
N ILE A 139 9.60 9.90 -11.89
CA ILE A 139 8.14 9.93 -12.07
C ILE A 139 7.75 9.50 -13.49
N MET A 140 8.43 10.00 -14.51
CA MET A 140 8.18 9.62 -15.91
C MET A 140 8.41 8.13 -16.16
N HIS A 141 9.51 7.58 -15.64
CA HIS A 141 9.79 6.16 -15.74
C HIS A 141 8.71 5.34 -15.03
N ALA A 142 8.35 5.71 -13.79
CA ALA A 142 7.29 5.02 -13.05
C ALA A 142 5.95 5.05 -13.79
N ALA A 143 5.58 6.20 -14.39
CA ALA A 143 4.36 6.32 -15.19
C ALA A 143 4.39 5.39 -16.40
N ALA A 144 5.53 5.30 -17.11
CA ALA A 144 5.68 4.40 -18.25
C ALA A 144 5.53 2.92 -17.84
N VAL A 145 6.13 2.51 -16.72
CA VAL A 145 6.03 1.13 -16.22
C VAL A 145 4.61 0.80 -15.76
N THR A 146 3.93 1.71 -15.07
CA THR A 146 2.53 1.50 -14.65
C THR A 146 1.55 1.42 -15.84
N ILE A 147 1.87 2.06 -16.96
CA ILE A 147 1.08 1.93 -18.20
C ILE A 147 1.36 0.58 -18.91
N THR A 148 2.60 0.10 -18.84
CA THR A 148 3.05 -1.05 -19.63
C THR A 148 3.01 -2.38 -18.88
N SER A 149 2.92 -2.37 -17.56
CA SER A 149 2.86 -3.56 -16.70
C SER A 149 1.78 -3.46 -15.64
N VAL A 150 0.97 -4.52 -15.52
CA VAL A 150 -0.04 -4.67 -14.46
C VAL A 150 0.62 -4.89 -13.10
N THR A 151 1.77 -5.55 -13.07
CA THR A 151 2.55 -5.90 -11.87
C THR A 151 3.67 -4.88 -11.59
N SER A 152 3.44 -3.61 -11.95
CA SER A 152 4.41 -2.53 -11.72
C SER A 152 4.82 -2.44 -10.24
N VAL A 153 6.13 -2.27 -10.03
CA VAL A 153 6.72 -1.99 -8.71
C VAL A 153 6.68 -0.50 -8.34
N ALA A 154 6.05 0.34 -9.16
CA ALA A 154 5.91 1.76 -8.90
C ALA A 154 5.09 2.00 -7.61
N PRO A 155 5.49 2.99 -6.78
CA PRO A 155 4.84 3.24 -5.49
C PRO A 155 3.46 3.94 -5.59
N PHE A 156 3.10 4.46 -6.78
CA PHE A 156 1.93 5.31 -6.98
C PHE A 156 1.09 4.87 -8.19
N GLU A 157 -0.21 5.16 -8.13
CA GLU A 157 -1.13 4.94 -9.24
C GLU A 157 -0.86 5.89 -10.41
N ARG A 158 -1.33 5.55 -11.61
CA ARG A 158 -1.14 6.39 -12.81
C ARG A 158 -1.61 7.83 -12.58
N ASP A 159 -2.81 8.00 -12.04
CA ASP A 159 -3.40 9.32 -11.79
C ASP A 159 -2.61 10.12 -10.73
N GLU A 160 -2.05 9.43 -9.73
CA GLU A 160 -1.16 10.05 -8.74
C GLU A 160 0.15 10.50 -9.39
N LEU A 161 0.77 9.66 -10.22
CA LEU A 161 2.01 9.98 -10.95
C LEU A 161 1.82 11.18 -11.91
N GLU A 162 0.69 11.26 -12.61
CA GLU A 162 0.36 12.39 -13.47
C GLU A 162 0.22 13.70 -12.65
N LYS A 163 -0.43 13.64 -11.48
CA LYS A 163 -0.53 14.79 -10.55
C LYS A 163 0.83 15.19 -9.99
N MET A 164 1.67 14.23 -9.59
CA MET A 164 3.02 14.47 -9.11
C MET A 164 3.88 15.14 -10.19
N LEU A 165 3.82 14.64 -11.43
CA LEU A 165 4.56 15.23 -12.55
C LEU A 165 4.14 16.68 -12.80
N ASN A 166 2.84 16.97 -12.76
CA ASN A 166 2.33 18.33 -12.90
C ASN A 166 2.85 19.26 -11.79
N LEU A 167 2.93 18.79 -10.54
CA LEU A 167 3.52 19.56 -9.43
C LEU A 167 4.99 19.88 -9.69
N VAL A 168 5.78 18.88 -10.10
CA VAL A 168 7.21 19.04 -10.39
C VAL A 168 7.45 19.99 -11.58
N MET A 169 6.67 19.86 -12.65
CA MET A 169 6.74 20.75 -13.81
C MET A 169 6.34 22.19 -13.46
N ASN A 170 5.40 22.39 -12.55
CA ASN A 170 5.02 23.73 -12.08
C ASN A 170 6.10 24.38 -11.23
N ILE A 171 6.86 23.58 -10.45
CA ILE A 171 8.04 24.05 -9.70
C ILE A 171 9.13 24.50 -10.68
N GLU A 172 9.37 23.72 -11.74
CA GLU A 172 10.33 24.05 -12.80
C GLU A 172 9.89 25.31 -13.60
N GLY A 173 8.62 25.36 -14.01
CA GLY A 173 8.05 26.43 -14.84
C GLY A 173 7.86 27.76 -14.10
N SER A 174 7.62 27.74 -12.79
CA SER A 174 7.58 28.96 -11.96
C SER A 174 8.96 29.59 -11.80
N SER A 175 10.02 28.76 -11.83
CA SER A 175 11.41 29.23 -11.82
C SER A 175 11.83 29.90 -13.15
N GLY A 176 11.17 29.58 -14.27
CA GLY A 176 11.49 30.13 -15.60
C GLY A 176 10.78 31.43 -16.00
N LYS A 177 9.75 31.87 -15.26
CA LYS A 177 8.92 33.04 -15.65
C LYS A 177 9.37 34.38 -15.02
N GLY A 178 10.20 34.36 -13.98
CA GLY A 178 10.74 35.57 -13.35
C GLY A 178 11.83 36.30 -14.16
N LEU A 179 12.40 35.64 -15.18
CA LEU A 179 13.60 36.13 -15.88
C LEU A 179 13.42 36.30 -17.40
N ARG A 180 12.19 36.58 -17.88
CA ARG A 180 11.94 36.85 -19.31
C ARG A 180 11.86 38.33 -19.70
N THR A 181 11.95 39.27 -18.75
CA THR A 181 11.77 40.71 -19.04
C THR A 181 13.06 41.54 -18.98
N ARG A 182 14.25 40.95 -18.78
CA ARG A 182 15.51 41.73 -18.88
C ARG A 182 16.55 41.06 -19.77
N SER A 183 16.61 41.60 -20.99
CA SER A 183 17.80 41.75 -21.83
C SER A 183 18.51 40.49 -22.34
N ARG A 184 18.30 40.27 -23.63
CA ARG A 184 18.81 39.18 -24.48
C ARG A 184 20.28 39.40 -24.94
N LEU A 185 21.14 40.00 -24.11
CA LEU A 185 22.50 40.41 -24.54
C LEU A 185 23.63 40.14 -23.52
N LEU A 186 23.56 39.06 -22.75
CA LEU A 186 24.71 38.50 -22.04
C LEU A 186 24.70 36.98 -22.18
N MET A 187 25.11 36.52 -23.36
CA MET A 187 25.35 35.12 -23.66
C MET A 187 26.83 34.80 -23.42
N PHE A 188 27.27 34.81 -22.15
CA PHE A 188 28.48 34.12 -21.71
C PHE A 188 28.57 34.15 -20.18
N SER A 189 28.69 32.98 -19.55
CA SER A 189 29.04 32.81 -18.13
C SER A 189 28.08 33.39 -17.08
N MET A 190 27.04 32.63 -16.72
CA MET A 190 26.62 32.49 -15.32
C MET A 190 25.85 31.18 -15.15
N THR A 191 26.43 30.27 -14.36
CA THR A 191 25.74 29.26 -13.56
C THR A 191 24.74 29.98 -12.65
N GLY A 192 23.57 30.33 -13.19
CA GLY A 192 22.51 31.04 -12.49
C GLY A 192 21.89 30.14 -11.43
N THR A 193 22.20 30.44 -10.18
CA THR A 193 21.67 29.88 -8.93
C THR A 193 20.14 29.76 -8.95
N LEU A 194 19.67 28.56 -9.25
CA LEU A 194 18.28 28.10 -9.12
C LEU A 194 18.13 27.49 -7.73
N GLU A 195 18.14 28.31 -6.69
CA GLU A 195 17.92 27.87 -5.32
C GLU A 195 16.43 27.92 -5.02
N GLY A 196 15.81 26.77 -4.74
CA GLY A 196 14.43 26.70 -4.27
C GLY A 196 14.24 27.61 -3.05
N GLN A 197 13.72 28.81 -3.26
CA GLN A 197 13.62 29.84 -2.21
C GLN A 197 12.58 29.49 -1.14
N PHE A 198 11.58 28.67 -1.49
CA PHE A 198 10.48 28.37 -0.59
C PHE A 198 10.66 27.00 0.07
N THR A 199 10.62 27.02 1.39
CA THR A 199 10.64 25.86 2.27
C THR A 199 9.61 24.79 1.86
N HIS A 200 8.41 25.21 1.43
CA HIS A 200 7.36 24.32 0.93
C HIS A 200 7.80 23.47 -0.27
N THR A 201 8.52 24.06 -1.22
CA THR A 201 8.99 23.35 -2.41
C THR A 201 10.00 22.28 -2.04
N ARG A 202 10.86 22.57 -1.05
CA ARG A 202 11.86 21.64 -0.55
C ARG A 202 11.20 20.43 0.12
N CYS A 203 10.20 20.65 0.97
CA CYS A 203 9.43 19.57 1.57
C CYS A 203 8.74 18.69 0.51
N VAL A 204 8.14 19.29 -0.53
CA VAL A 204 7.50 18.51 -1.62
C VAL A 204 8.51 17.62 -2.34
N VAL A 205 9.65 18.18 -2.73
CA VAL A 205 10.71 17.42 -3.43
C VAL A 205 11.27 16.32 -2.53
N ALA A 206 11.59 16.65 -1.28
CA ALA A 206 12.12 15.71 -0.29
C ALA A 206 11.13 14.55 -0.04
N ARG A 207 9.85 14.85 0.15
CA ARG A 207 8.80 13.85 0.35
C ARG A 207 8.68 12.91 -0.84
N PHE A 208 8.65 13.43 -2.06
CA PHE A 208 8.59 12.57 -3.26
C PHE A 208 9.86 11.76 -3.48
N MET A 209 11.04 12.35 -3.28
CA MET A 209 12.32 11.63 -3.36
C MET A 209 12.35 10.47 -2.36
N SER A 210 11.95 10.73 -1.11
CA SER A 210 11.89 9.70 -0.06
C SER A 210 11.07 8.48 -0.50
N GLU A 211 9.85 8.70 -1.02
CA GLU A 211 8.97 7.61 -1.47
C GLU A 211 9.57 6.79 -2.62
N PHE A 212 10.19 7.43 -3.62
CA PHE A 212 10.86 6.71 -4.72
C PHE A 212 12.11 5.95 -4.27
N ILE A 213 12.89 6.53 -3.35
CA ILE A 213 14.09 5.87 -2.81
C ILE A 213 13.71 4.69 -1.90
N LYS A 214 12.67 4.84 -1.06
CA LYS A 214 12.10 3.72 -0.30
C LYS A 214 11.63 2.60 -1.23
N ALA A 215 10.98 2.92 -2.35
CA ALA A 215 10.58 1.90 -3.32
C ALA A 215 11.80 1.15 -3.91
N LYS A 216 12.93 1.83 -4.16
CA LYS A 216 14.18 1.16 -4.58
C LYS A 216 14.71 0.21 -3.49
N PHE A 217 14.59 0.60 -2.22
CA PHE A 217 14.90 -0.27 -1.09
C PHE A 217 13.96 -1.48 -1.06
N PHE A 218 12.63 -1.32 -1.05
CA PHE A 218 11.71 -2.47 -1.00
C PHE A 218 11.91 -3.50 -2.12
N ASN A 219 12.33 -3.04 -3.30
CA ASN A 219 12.52 -3.89 -4.48
C ASN A 219 13.96 -4.40 -4.67
N PHE A 220 14.85 -4.23 -3.68
CA PHE A 220 16.25 -4.69 -3.75
C PHE A 220 16.99 -4.16 -5.00
N CYS A 221 16.73 -2.91 -5.38
CA CYS A 221 17.27 -2.33 -6.60
C CYS A 221 18.81 -2.40 -6.62
N GLY A 222 19.40 -2.75 -7.76
CA GLY A 222 20.86 -2.90 -7.90
C GLY A 222 21.47 -4.13 -7.24
N GLN A 223 20.67 -5.05 -6.69
CA GLN A 223 21.14 -6.34 -6.16
C GLN A 223 20.91 -7.49 -7.14
N PRO A 224 21.69 -8.58 -7.05
CA PRO A 224 21.33 -9.85 -7.67
C PRO A 224 19.99 -10.36 -7.09
N GLY A 225 18.98 -10.53 -7.94
CA GLY A 225 17.63 -10.92 -7.50
C GLY A 225 16.72 -9.75 -7.11
N ALA A 226 16.98 -8.55 -7.63
CA ALA A 226 16.07 -7.41 -7.51
C ALA A 226 14.66 -7.77 -8.00
N ARG A 227 13.63 -7.26 -7.32
CA ARG A 227 12.23 -7.42 -7.73
C ARG A 227 11.93 -6.48 -8.88
N LEU A 228 11.47 -7.04 -10.00
CA LEU A 228 11.07 -6.27 -11.19
C LEU A 228 9.55 -6.19 -11.34
N ASP A 229 8.85 -7.21 -10.83
CA ASP A 229 7.39 -7.25 -10.77
C ASP A 229 6.93 -7.44 -9.33
N SER A 230 5.82 -6.78 -8.96
CA SER A 230 5.31 -6.77 -7.59
C SER A 230 4.84 -8.14 -7.09
N ASP A 231 4.56 -9.08 -8.00
CA ASP A 231 4.16 -10.46 -7.71
C ASP A 231 5.35 -11.42 -7.48
N GLN A 232 6.59 -10.97 -7.71
CA GLN A 232 7.78 -11.79 -7.59
C GLN A 232 8.27 -11.87 -6.14
N THR A 233 8.34 -13.11 -5.62
CA THR A 233 9.00 -13.38 -4.34
C THR A 233 10.51 -13.42 -4.52
N ILE A 234 11.20 -12.66 -3.67
CA ILE A 234 12.67 -12.60 -3.55
C ILE A 234 13.16 -13.71 -2.60
N TYR A 235 12.26 -14.23 -1.77
CA TYR A 235 12.56 -15.29 -0.82
C TYR A 235 12.28 -16.68 -1.41
N PHE A 236 12.89 -17.72 -0.84
CA PHE A 236 12.57 -19.08 -1.21
C PHE A 236 11.08 -19.34 -0.97
N LYS A 237 10.40 -19.93 -1.96
CA LYS A 237 9.02 -20.41 -1.80
C LYS A 237 9.01 -21.45 -0.70
N ASP A 238 8.53 -21.09 0.49
CA ASP A 238 8.15 -22.09 1.48
C ASP A 238 7.08 -22.99 0.85
N HIS A 239 7.18 -24.31 1.08
CA HIS A 239 6.15 -25.23 0.63
C HIS A 239 4.84 -24.90 1.35
N GLU A 240 3.96 -24.19 0.67
CA GLU A 240 2.64 -23.82 1.20
C GLU A 240 1.82 -25.09 1.43
N HIS A 241 1.57 -25.40 2.70
CA HIS A 241 0.66 -26.46 3.09
C HIS A 241 -0.74 -25.86 3.13
N GLN A 242 -1.66 -26.41 2.33
CA GLN A 242 -3.07 -26.02 2.41
C GLN A 242 -3.70 -26.64 3.65
N SER A 243 -4.34 -25.82 4.49
CA SER A 243 -5.06 -26.37 5.64
C SER A 243 -6.25 -27.23 5.18
N LEU A 244 -6.59 -28.28 5.96
CA LEU A 244 -7.79 -29.09 5.69
C LEU A 244 -9.06 -28.23 5.66
N LEU A 245 -9.12 -27.22 6.54
CA LEU A 245 -10.21 -26.26 6.58
C LEU A 245 -10.34 -25.52 5.24
N PHE A 246 -9.22 -25.06 4.66
CA PHE A 246 -9.23 -24.39 3.36
C PHE A 246 -9.70 -25.30 2.23
N ILE A 247 -9.31 -26.58 2.24
CA ILE A 247 -9.77 -27.55 1.23
C ILE A 247 -11.29 -27.75 1.32
N VAL A 248 -11.82 -27.95 2.54
CA VAL A 248 -13.25 -28.14 2.77
C VAL A 248 -14.03 -26.87 2.41
N ALA A 249 -13.56 -25.69 2.85
CA ALA A 249 -14.18 -24.42 2.53
C ALA A 249 -14.16 -24.15 1.02
N SER A 250 -13.06 -24.47 0.33
CA SER A 250 -12.96 -24.38 -1.14
C SER A 250 -14.01 -25.25 -1.82
N LEU A 251 -14.29 -26.45 -1.32
CA LEU A 251 -15.33 -27.31 -1.88
C LEU A 251 -16.73 -26.73 -1.63
N LEU A 252 -17.01 -26.30 -0.40
CA LEU A 252 -18.33 -25.77 0.00
C LEU A 252 -18.66 -24.41 -0.65
N LEU A 253 -17.63 -23.61 -0.97
CA LEU A 253 -17.76 -22.29 -1.58
C LEU A 253 -17.41 -22.31 -3.08
N PHE A 254 -17.56 -23.48 -3.73
CA PHE A 254 -17.47 -23.65 -5.18
C PHE A 254 -16.15 -23.20 -5.80
N GLY A 255 -15.05 -23.31 -5.07
CA GLY A 255 -13.70 -22.96 -5.52
C GLY A 255 -13.34 -21.49 -5.39
N ALA A 256 -14.28 -20.62 -5.01
CA ALA A 256 -14.02 -19.18 -4.86
C ALA A 256 -12.88 -18.82 -3.87
N PRO A 257 -12.69 -19.53 -2.74
CA PRO A 257 -11.53 -19.29 -1.88
C PRO A 257 -10.18 -19.45 -2.59
N ARG A 258 -10.07 -20.33 -3.59
CA ARG A 258 -8.81 -20.54 -4.32
C ARG A 258 -8.51 -19.36 -5.22
N THR A 259 -9.50 -18.87 -5.95
CA THR A 259 -9.37 -17.68 -6.80
C THR A 259 -8.93 -16.46 -6.00
N HIS A 260 -9.60 -16.17 -4.88
CA HIS A 260 -9.21 -15.04 -4.04
C HIS A 260 -7.86 -15.27 -3.35
N GLN A 261 -7.49 -16.51 -3.02
CA GLN A 261 -6.16 -16.80 -2.48
C GLN A 261 -5.06 -16.52 -3.51
N GLU A 262 -5.27 -16.88 -4.78
CA GLU A 262 -4.34 -16.59 -5.87
C GLU A 262 -4.18 -15.08 -6.05
N GLU A 263 -5.28 -14.32 -6.11
CA GLU A 263 -5.23 -12.85 -6.19
C GLU A 263 -4.52 -12.23 -4.98
N LEU A 264 -4.84 -12.70 -3.76
CA LEU A 264 -4.19 -12.23 -2.53
C LEU A 264 -2.69 -12.53 -2.49
N LYS A 265 -2.24 -13.65 -3.05
CA LYS A 265 -0.81 -14.00 -3.15
C LYS A 265 -0.06 -13.09 -4.10
N MET A 266 -0.71 -12.58 -5.15
CA MET A 266 -0.10 -11.62 -6.07
C MET A 266 0.06 -10.24 -5.44
N ILE A 267 -0.82 -9.87 -4.50
CA ILE A 267 -0.83 -8.54 -3.86
C ILE A 267 0.05 -8.51 -2.61
N TRP A 268 0.09 -9.60 -1.84
CA TRP A 268 0.87 -9.75 -0.62
C TRP A 268 2.08 -10.65 -0.86
N VAL A 269 3.17 -10.04 -1.34
CA VAL A 269 4.42 -10.75 -1.63
C VAL A 269 5.49 -10.32 -0.65
N ASP A 270 6.15 -11.29 -0.03
CA ASP A 270 7.28 -11.08 0.89
C ASP A 270 6.98 -10.11 2.05
N ARG A 271 5.71 -10.05 2.50
CA ARG A 271 5.21 -9.14 3.56
C ARG A 271 5.18 -7.65 3.18
N ILE A 272 5.24 -7.37 1.88
CA ILE A 272 5.11 -6.02 1.33
C ILE A 272 3.77 -5.96 0.60
N ILE A 273 2.97 -4.93 0.86
CA ILE A 273 1.77 -4.62 0.07
C ILE A 273 2.16 -3.62 -0.99
N ASN A 274 1.87 -3.94 -2.25
CA ASN A 274 1.74 -2.91 -3.25
C ASN A 274 0.40 -2.18 -3.04
N ARG A 275 0.46 -0.92 -2.56
CA ARG A 275 -0.71 -0.09 -2.27
C ARG A 275 -1.65 0.02 -3.47
N VAL A 276 -1.10 0.19 -4.68
CA VAL A 276 -1.86 0.29 -5.93
C VAL A 276 -2.66 -0.98 -6.18
N LEU A 277 -2.01 -2.14 -6.11
CA LEU A 277 -2.69 -3.43 -6.33
C LEU A 277 -3.74 -3.73 -5.26
N TRP A 278 -3.47 -3.36 -4.01
CA TRP A 278 -4.43 -3.52 -2.92
C TRP A 278 -5.69 -2.67 -3.12
N ASN A 279 -5.53 -1.40 -3.50
CA ASN A 279 -6.66 -0.52 -3.79
C ASN A 279 -7.51 -1.06 -4.95
N GLN A 280 -6.87 -1.49 -6.03
CA GLN A 280 -7.55 -2.09 -7.19
C GLN A 280 -8.32 -3.35 -6.79
N PHE A 281 -7.71 -4.22 -5.99
CA PHE A 281 -8.34 -5.44 -5.50
C PHE A 281 -9.54 -5.18 -4.60
N ILE A 282 -9.43 -4.27 -3.63
CA ILE A 282 -10.55 -3.89 -2.77
C ILE A 282 -11.66 -3.20 -3.57
N GLY A 283 -11.31 -2.39 -4.57
CA GLY A 283 -12.26 -1.81 -5.52
C GLY A 283 -13.06 -2.90 -6.25
N LYS A 284 -12.36 -3.86 -6.87
CA LYS A 284 -12.97 -5.01 -7.54
C LYS A 284 -13.88 -5.81 -6.60
N LEU A 285 -13.42 -6.11 -5.39
CA LEU A 285 -14.23 -6.84 -4.39
C LEU A 285 -15.49 -6.07 -3.99
N ASN A 286 -15.41 -4.76 -3.82
CA ASN A 286 -16.59 -3.94 -3.49
C ASN A 286 -17.63 -3.98 -4.62
N ASP A 287 -17.19 -3.91 -5.88
CA ASP A 287 -18.08 -4.01 -7.05
C ASP A 287 -18.72 -5.40 -7.14
N GLU A 288 -17.93 -6.47 -6.95
CA GLU A 288 -18.43 -7.84 -6.90
C GLU A 288 -19.46 -8.03 -5.78
N TRP A 289 -19.13 -7.61 -4.56
CA TRP A 289 -20.04 -7.72 -3.42
C TRP A 289 -21.33 -6.93 -3.59
N ALA A 290 -21.29 -5.75 -4.22
CA ALA A 290 -22.48 -4.99 -4.56
C ALA A 290 -23.39 -5.80 -5.51
N GLY A 291 -22.82 -6.42 -6.55
CA GLY A 291 -23.54 -7.30 -7.45
C GLY A 291 -24.14 -8.53 -6.76
N LEU A 292 -23.41 -9.13 -5.81
CA LEU A 292 -23.88 -10.28 -5.03
C LEU A 292 -25.03 -9.92 -4.10
N ALA A 293 -24.97 -8.75 -3.43
CA ALA A 293 -26.05 -8.28 -2.57
C ALA A 293 -27.32 -8.00 -3.37
N LEU A 294 -27.20 -7.35 -4.54
CA LEU A 294 -28.33 -7.14 -5.45
C LEU A 294 -28.97 -8.47 -5.87
N SER A 295 -28.15 -9.43 -6.30
CA SER A 295 -28.60 -10.77 -6.70
C SER A 295 -29.31 -11.51 -5.54
N ALA A 296 -28.77 -11.43 -4.32
CA ALA A 296 -29.37 -12.02 -3.13
C ALA A 296 -30.75 -11.42 -2.85
N THR A 297 -30.94 -10.10 -2.99
CA THR A 297 -32.25 -9.47 -2.79
C THR A 297 -33.28 -9.88 -3.85
N VAL A 298 -32.87 -10.12 -5.09
CA VAL A 298 -33.75 -10.65 -6.14
C VAL A 298 -34.23 -12.06 -5.79
N ILE A 299 -33.32 -12.93 -5.34
CA ILE A 299 -33.66 -14.30 -4.90
C ILE A 299 -34.55 -14.26 -3.66
N LEU A 300 -34.29 -13.35 -2.73
CA LEU A 300 -35.11 -13.14 -1.54
C LEU A 300 -36.56 -12.79 -1.93
N ASN A 301 -36.75 -11.85 -2.87
CA ASN A 301 -38.08 -11.48 -3.37
C ASN A 301 -38.77 -12.65 -4.09
N ALA A 302 -38.02 -13.41 -4.89
CA ALA A 302 -38.54 -14.60 -5.56
C ALA A 302 -39.00 -15.68 -4.55
N ASN A 303 -38.25 -15.89 -3.47
CA ASN A 303 -38.65 -16.80 -2.40
C ASN A 303 -39.91 -16.32 -1.67
N VAL A 304 -40.05 -15.03 -1.37
CA VAL A 304 -41.25 -14.47 -0.74
C VAL A 304 -42.48 -14.68 -1.63
N ALA A 305 -42.35 -14.44 -2.94
CA ALA A 305 -43.42 -14.71 -3.89
C ALA A 305 -43.76 -16.21 -3.99
N PHE A 306 -42.74 -17.07 -3.98
CA PHE A 306 -42.91 -18.53 -4.01
C PHE A 306 -43.63 -19.05 -2.77
N LEU A 307 -43.26 -18.58 -1.57
CA LEU A 307 -43.89 -18.98 -0.30
C LEU A 307 -45.33 -18.50 -0.16
N ALA A 308 -45.75 -17.49 -0.92
CA ALA A 308 -47.14 -17.03 -0.96
C ALA A 308 -48.08 -18.01 -1.69
N ILE A 309 -47.53 -18.98 -2.43
CA ILE A 309 -48.32 -19.98 -3.14
C ILE A 309 -48.88 -21.00 -2.12
N PRO A 310 -50.22 -21.16 -2.00
CA PRO A 310 -50.81 -22.01 -0.96
C PRO A 310 -50.48 -23.52 -1.10
N SER A 311 -50.17 -23.96 -2.32
CA SER A 311 -49.97 -25.37 -2.69
C SER A 311 -48.52 -25.88 -2.53
N VAL A 312 -47.63 -25.10 -1.90
CA VAL A 312 -46.23 -25.51 -1.73
C VAL A 312 -46.12 -26.64 -0.70
N GLN A 313 -45.41 -27.71 -1.07
CA GLN A 313 -45.14 -28.88 -0.22
C GLN A 313 -44.14 -28.55 0.90
N ASP A 314 -44.14 -29.31 2.00
CA ASP A 314 -43.30 -29.02 3.17
C ASP A 314 -41.79 -29.04 2.86
N ILE A 315 -41.34 -29.95 2.01
CA ILE A 315 -39.93 -30.04 1.57
C ILE A 315 -39.55 -28.78 0.75
N ALA A 316 -40.41 -28.36 -0.17
CA ALA A 316 -40.21 -27.14 -0.95
C ALA A 316 -40.20 -25.87 -0.07
N ARG A 317 -41.05 -25.82 0.98
CA ARG A 317 -41.03 -24.72 1.96
C ARG A 317 -39.71 -24.67 2.73
N LEU A 318 -39.23 -25.82 3.21
CA LEU A 318 -37.95 -25.91 3.94
C LEU A 318 -36.78 -25.41 3.08
N LEU A 319 -36.71 -25.87 1.83
CA LEU A 319 -35.67 -25.44 0.89
C LEU A 319 -35.75 -23.94 0.57
N SER A 320 -36.96 -23.39 0.43
CA SER A 320 -37.15 -21.96 0.25
C SER A 320 -36.73 -21.16 1.50
N TYR A 321 -37.02 -21.63 2.71
CA TYR A 321 -36.51 -20.99 3.93
C TYR A 321 -34.99 -21.01 4.05
N LEU A 322 -34.33 -22.11 3.68
CA LEU A 322 -32.86 -22.17 3.63
C LEU A 322 -32.30 -21.17 2.61
N SER A 323 -32.97 -21.01 1.45
CA SER A 323 -32.60 -20.00 0.44
C SER A 323 -32.75 -18.57 0.95
N VAL A 324 -33.85 -18.27 1.66
CA VAL A 324 -34.08 -16.97 2.31
C VAL A 324 -33.00 -16.68 3.35
N ALA A 325 -32.70 -17.63 4.23
CA ALA A 325 -31.67 -17.47 5.27
C ALA A 325 -30.29 -17.20 4.66
N CYS A 326 -29.90 -17.95 3.62
CA CYS A 326 -28.66 -17.70 2.89
C CYS A 326 -28.64 -16.31 2.23
N SER A 327 -29.74 -15.89 1.61
CA SER A 327 -29.85 -14.57 0.97
C SER A 327 -29.70 -13.42 1.97
N ILE A 328 -30.33 -13.53 3.15
CA ILE A 328 -30.17 -12.55 4.23
C ILE A 328 -28.72 -12.53 4.73
N ALA A 329 -28.10 -13.71 4.91
CA ALA A 329 -26.70 -13.81 5.32
C ALA A 329 -25.75 -13.13 4.32
N VAL A 330 -25.98 -13.29 3.01
CA VAL A 330 -25.20 -12.59 1.97
C VAL A 330 -25.29 -11.07 2.14
N VAL A 331 -26.50 -10.52 2.27
CA VAL A 331 -26.69 -9.07 2.43
C VAL A 331 -25.99 -8.56 3.70
N LEU A 332 -26.14 -9.26 4.82
CA LEU A 332 -25.47 -8.89 6.08
C LEU A 332 -23.95 -8.95 5.97
N LEU A 333 -23.40 -10.02 5.38
CA LEU A 333 -21.96 -10.18 5.20
C LEU A 333 -21.39 -9.11 4.28
N VAL A 334 -22.03 -8.82 3.15
CA VAL A 334 -21.60 -7.75 2.24
C VAL A 334 -21.56 -6.40 2.97
N LEU A 335 -22.62 -6.05 3.70
CA LEU A 335 -22.67 -4.79 4.46
C LEU A 335 -21.55 -4.71 5.51
N LEU A 336 -21.26 -5.82 6.20
CA LEU A 336 -20.17 -5.89 7.18
C LEU A 336 -18.80 -5.78 6.52
N LEU A 337 -18.57 -6.48 5.40
CA LEU A 337 -17.30 -6.47 4.68
C LEU A 337 -16.99 -5.10 4.08
N VAL A 338 -17.97 -4.47 3.43
CA VAL A 338 -17.83 -3.10 2.89
C VAL A 338 -17.51 -2.12 4.03
N ARG A 339 -18.24 -2.20 5.15
CA ARG A 339 -17.98 -1.31 6.30
C ARG A 339 -16.60 -1.53 6.93
N GLN A 340 -16.13 -2.77 7.01
CA GLN A 340 -14.80 -3.07 7.53
C GLN A 340 -13.71 -2.56 6.60
N ASN A 341 -13.85 -2.73 5.29
CA ASN A 341 -12.83 -2.33 4.33
C ASN A 341 -12.81 -0.82 4.08
N GLN A 342 -13.95 -0.11 4.14
CA GLN A 342 -13.97 1.36 4.07
C GLN A 342 -13.21 2.06 5.21
N LYS A 343 -13.03 1.39 6.36
CA LYS A 343 -12.30 1.95 7.51
C LYS A 343 -10.80 1.64 7.51
N ARG A 344 -10.33 0.87 6.53
CA ARG A 344 -8.94 0.39 6.46
C ARG A 344 -8.15 1.19 5.44
N ASP A 345 -7.27 2.04 5.94
CA ASP A 345 -6.18 2.61 5.14
C ASP A 345 -5.10 1.55 4.87
N CYS A 346 -4.19 1.85 3.93
CA CYS A 346 -3.11 0.94 3.54
C CYS A 346 -2.23 0.52 4.72
N GLU A 347 -1.91 1.41 5.66
CA GLU A 347 -1.14 1.07 6.87
C GLU A 347 -1.87 0.09 7.79
N ARG A 348 -3.19 0.24 7.91
CA ARG A 348 -4.04 -0.71 8.65
C ARG A 348 -4.17 -2.05 7.91
N ALA A 349 -4.12 -2.04 6.58
CA ALA A 349 -4.07 -3.25 5.78
C ALA A 349 -2.73 -3.98 5.96
N VAL A 350 -1.59 -3.27 5.99
CA VAL A 350 -0.26 -3.86 6.25
C VAL A 350 -0.22 -4.51 7.63
N THR A 351 -0.68 -3.82 8.68
CA THR A 351 -0.70 -4.38 10.05
C THR A 351 -1.66 -5.57 10.19
N LEU A 352 -2.83 -5.52 9.54
CA LEU A 352 -3.75 -6.65 9.48
C LEU A 352 -3.15 -7.82 8.73
N LEU A 353 -2.58 -7.62 7.54
CA LEU A 353 -1.99 -8.70 6.75
C LEU A 353 -0.73 -9.26 7.41
N ALA A 354 0.07 -8.42 8.07
CA ALA A 354 1.19 -8.86 8.90
C ALA A 354 0.71 -9.74 10.05
N SER A 355 -0.31 -9.32 10.80
CA SER A 355 -0.88 -10.12 11.91
C SER A 355 -1.58 -11.40 11.43
N VAL A 356 -2.32 -11.33 10.31
CA VAL A 356 -2.99 -12.48 9.68
C VAL A 356 -1.97 -13.47 9.12
N SER A 357 -0.88 -13.00 8.51
CA SER A 357 0.20 -13.85 7.98
C SER A 357 0.99 -14.59 9.06
N GLN A 358 0.96 -14.10 10.31
CA GLN A 358 1.55 -14.75 11.48
C GLN A 358 0.58 -15.72 12.17
N SER A 359 -0.70 -15.70 11.80
CA SER A 359 -1.72 -16.61 12.34
C SER A 359 -1.68 -17.97 11.65
N PHE A 360 -2.07 -19.02 12.37
CA PHE A 360 -2.04 -20.42 11.90
C PHE A 360 -2.88 -20.66 10.64
N PHE A 361 -3.95 -19.89 10.43
CA PHE A 361 -4.81 -19.98 9.25
C PHE A 361 -4.49 -18.93 8.16
N GLY A 362 -3.52 -18.04 8.41
CA GLY A 362 -2.90 -17.20 7.39
C GLY A 362 -3.83 -16.43 6.45
N MET A 363 -3.34 -16.25 5.21
CA MET A 363 -4.07 -15.67 4.08
C MET A 363 -5.28 -16.51 3.64
N GLU A 364 -5.33 -17.79 4.02
CA GLU A 364 -6.42 -18.71 3.68
C GLU A 364 -7.75 -18.26 4.31
N MET A 365 -7.70 -17.81 5.57
CA MET A 365 -8.90 -17.33 6.26
C MET A 365 -9.47 -16.06 5.60
N LEU A 366 -8.60 -15.18 5.10
CA LEU A 366 -9.00 -13.96 4.41
C LEU A 366 -9.68 -14.30 3.07
N ALA A 367 -9.09 -15.23 2.31
CA ALA A 367 -9.67 -15.73 1.06
C ALA A 367 -11.04 -16.39 1.27
N ILE A 368 -11.19 -17.22 2.31
CA ILE A 368 -12.48 -17.79 2.70
C ILE A 368 -13.48 -16.68 3.05
N THR A 369 -13.05 -15.71 3.86
CA THR A 369 -13.91 -14.62 4.32
C THR A 369 -14.46 -13.79 3.16
N TYR A 370 -13.61 -13.45 2.18
CA TYR A 370 -14.01 -12.68 1.00
C TYR A 370 -14.88 -13.49 0.02
N SER A 371 -14.71 -14.81 -0.01
CA SER A 371 -15.51 -15.72 -0.85
C SER A 371 -16.88 -16.12 -0.27
N LEU A 372 -17.11 -15.91 1.04
CA LEU A 372 -18.33 -16.33 1.74
C LEU A 372 -19.63 -15.81 1.10
N PRO A 373 -19.74 -14.50 0.75
CA PRO A 373 -20.94 -13.98 0.10
C PRO A 373 -21.29 -14.70 -1.21
N TYR A 374 -20.28 -15.01 -2.01
CA TYR A 374 -20.47 -15.73 -3.27
C TYR A 374 -20.97 -17.15 -3.03
N GLY A 375 -20.30 -17.91 -2.15
CA GLY A 375 -20.70 -19.30 -1.90
C GLY A 375 -22.10 -19.41 -1.29
N LEU A 376 -22.47 -18.51 -0.36
CA LEU A 376 -23.82 -18.47 0.20
C LEU A 376 -24.88 -18.09 -0.84
N LEU A 377 -24.58 -17.20 -1.78
CA LEU A 377 -25.48 -16.89 -2.89
C LEU A 377 -25.73 -18.13 -3.77
N MET A 378 -24.68 -18.90 -4.05
CA MET A 378 -24.81 -20.15 -4.82
C MET A 378 -25.68 -21.18 -4.09
N TRP A 379 -25.51 -21.33 -2.76
CA TRP A 379 -26.40 -22.17 -1.96
C TRP A 379 -27.84 -21.65 -1.95
N ALA A 380 -28.06 -20.33 -1.89
CA ALA A 380 -29.39 -19.75 -2.00
C ALA A 380 -30.05 -20.10 -3.34
N LEU A 381 -29.32 -19.99 -4.45
CA LEU A 381 -29.80 -20.38 -5.78
C LEU A 381 -30.13 -21.87 -5.87
N LEU A 382 -29.24 -22.74 -5.40
CA LEU A 382 -29.46 -24.20 -5.44
C LEU A 382 -30.67 -24.62 -4.60
N CYS A 383 -30.80 -24.09 -3.38
CA CYS A 383 -31.93 -24.36 -2.52
C CYS A 383 -33.25 -23.87 -3.14
N PHE A 384 -33.27 -22.68 -3.74
CA PHE A 384 -34.45 -22.16 -4.43
C PHE A 384 -34.82 -23.00 -5.66
N ALA A 385 -33.84 -23.36 -6.49
CA ALA A 385 -34.05 -24.22 -7.65
C ALA A 385 -34.61 -25.60 -7.25
N ALA A 386 -34.09 -26.18 -6.16
CA ALA A 386 -34.59 -27.43 -5.61
C ALA A 386 -36.02 -27.29 -5.06
N ALA A 387 -36.34 -26.19 -4.38
CA ALA A 387 -37.69 -25.88 -3.91
C ALA A 387 -38.69 -25.79 -5.08
N PHE A 388 -38.32 -25.03 -6.12
CA PHE A 388 -39.12 -24.84 -7.32
C PHE A 388 -39.31 -26.16 -8.10
N GLY A 389 -38.23 -26.93 -8.25
CA GLY A 389 -38.29 -28.26 -8.86
C GLY A 389 -39.24 -29.19 -8.10
N ASN A 390 -39.16 -29.23 -6.77
CA ASN A 390 -40.04 -30.06 -5.95
C ASN A 390 -41.52 -29.68 -6.11
N LEU A 391 -41.84 -28.39 -6.21
CA LEU A 391 -43.20 -27.94 -6.52
C LEU A 391 -43.66 -28.46 -7.89
N ILE A 392 -42.86 -28.27 -8.94
CA ILE A 392 -43.23 -28.64 -10.32
C ILE A 392 -43.36 -30.15 -10.51
N PHE A 393 -42.43 -30.94 -9.98
CA PHE A 393 -42.47 -32.40 -10.10
C PHE A 393 -43.48 -33.04 -9.14
N GLY A 394 -43.80 -32.37 -8.04
CA GLY A 394 -44.76 -32.86 -7.04
C GLY A 394 -46.22 -32.53 -7.35
N THR A 395 -46.50 -31.44 -8.08
CA THR A 395 -47.87 -30.95 -8.33
C THR A 395 -48.18 -30.64 -9.79
N GLY A 396 -47.17 -30.61 -10.65
CA GLY A 396 -47.32 -30.28 -12.06
C GLY A 396 -47.88 -31.43 -12.89
N SER A 397 -48.46 -31.07 -14.03
CA SER A 397 -48.82 -32.05 -15.06
C SER A 397 -47.57 -32.70 -15.66
N GLN A 398 -47.70 -33.94 -16.14
CA GLN A 398 -46.59 -34.68 -16.76
C GLN A 398 -45.91 -33.92 -17.90
N TRP A 399 -46.66 -33.15 -18.69
CA TRP A 399 -46.12 -32.32 -19.77
C TRP A 399 -45.27 -31.15 -19.24
N MET A 400 -45.69 -30.52 -18.14
CA MET A 400 -44.99 -29.38 -17.55
C MET A 400 -43.68 -29.83 -16.89
N SER A 401 -43.73 -30.97 -16.18
CA SER A 401 -42.54 -31.61 -15.61
C SER A 401 -41.54 -32.01 -16.69
N GLY A 402 -42.00 -32.57 -17.82
CA GLY A 402 -41.14 -32.94 -18.95
C GLY A 402 -40.45 -31.74 -19.60
N ALA A 403 -41.18 -30.67 -19.87
CA ALA A 403 -40.64 -29.45 -20.48
C ALA A 403 -39.61 -28.75 -19.57
N VAL A 404 -39.92 -28.60 -18.28
CA VAL A 404 -39.01 -27.97 -17.30
C VAL A 404 -37.78 -28.83 -17.04
N GLY A 405 -37.94 -30.16 -16.99
CA GLY A 405 -36.82 -31.09 -16.86
C GLY A 405 -35.86 -31.01 -18.05
N PHE A 406 -36.39 -30.96 -19.28
CA PHE A 406 -35.58 -30.79 -20.49
C PHE A 406 -34.84 -29.44 -20.49
N ALA A 407 -35.54 -28.33 -20.22
CA ALA A 407 -34.93 -27.02 -20.13
C ALA A 407 -33.84 -26.95 -19.04
N GLY A 408 -34.10 -27.50 -17.85
CA GLY A 408 -33.13 -27.59 -16.77
C GLY A 408 -31.89 -28.39 -17.16
N SER A 409 -32.07 -29.53 -17.84
CA SER A 409 -30.94 -30.35 -18.32
C SER A 409 -30.06 -29.61 -19.34
N LEU A 410 -30.67 -28.81 -20.24
CA LEU A 410 -29.95 -27.95 -21.16
C LEU A 410 -29.14 -26.88 -20.42
N VAL A 411 -29.75 -26.20 -19.45
CA VAL A 411 -29.07 -25.18 -18.64
C VAL A 411 -27.88 -25.79 -17.89
N VAL A 412 -28.05 -26.96 -17.26
CA VAL A 412 -26.94 -27.64 -16.58
C VAL A 412 -25.84 -28.03 -17.58
N CYS A 413 -26.19 -28.53 -18.76
CA CYS A 413 -25.20 -28.83 -19.81
C CYS A 413 -24.41 -27.59 -20.23
N PHE A 414 -25.08 -26.44 -20.43
CA PHE A 414 -24.42 -25.18 -20.76
C PHE A 414 -23.52 -24.70 -19.62
N VAL A 415 -23.96 -24.77 -18.37
CA VAL A 415 -23.14 -24.37 -17.21
C VAL A 415 -21.89 -25.26 -17.10
N VAL A 416 -22.02 -26.57 -17.28
CA VAL A 416 -20.88 -27.50 -17.28
C VAL A 416 -19.94 -27.24 -18.45
N LEU A 417 -20.48 -26.93 -19.64
CA LEU A 417 -19.69 -26.57 -20.82
C LEU A 417 -18.87 -25.29 -20.54
N VAL A 418 -19.50 -24.23 -20.07
CA VAL A 418 -18.84 -22.96 -19.75
C VAL A 418 -17.80 -23.14 -18.64
N ALA A 419 -18.13 -23.90 -17.59
CA ALA A 419 -17.21 -24.20 -16.50
C ALA A 419 -15.99 -25.04 -16.95
N ARG A 420 -16.12 -25.84 -18.03
CA ARG A 420 -14.98 -26.54 -18.64
C ARG A 420 -14.14 -25.63 -19.54
N ILE A 421 -14.77 -24.74 -20.30
CA ILE A 421 -14.07 -23.78 -21.16
C ILE A 421 -13.21 -22.85 -20.30
N GLY A 422 -13.73 -22.33 -19.18
CA GLY A 422 -12.97 -21.42 -18.31
C GLY A 422 -11.83 -22.05 -17.49
N ARG A 423 -11.58 -23.36 -17.61
CA ARG A 423 -10.41 -24.04 -17.00
C ARG A 423 -9.23 -24.18 -17.96
N HIS A 424 -9.42 -23.88 -19.23
CA HIS A 424 -8.38 -23.83 -20.27
C HIS A 424 -8.07 -22.36 -20.59
#